data_AF-A0A412I8Z6-F1
#
_entry.id   AF-A0A412I8Z6-F1
#
_cell.length_a   1.000
_cell.length_b   1.000
_cell.length_c   1.000
_cell.angle_alpha   90.00
_cell.angle_beta   90.00
_cell.angle_gamma   90.00
#
_symmetry.space_group_name_H-M   'P 1'
#
loop_
_entity.id
_entity.type
_entity.pdbx_description
1 polymer ?
#
loop_
_entity_poly.entity_id
_entity_poly.type
_entity_poly.pdbx_seq_one_letter_code
_entity_poly.pdbx_strand_id
1 'polypeptide(L)' 'MKKNRTKIVGCSYVFRVEDVVRIYDEHAKSGLSNREILRRYIWPKYHICEKTFYNIINASADPRIIRRQEEMRAQLTLF' A
#
# COMPACT_ATOMS: atom_id res chain seq x y z
N MET A 1 8.45 -18.07 -33.30
CA MET A 1 9.01 -17.47 -32.06
C MET A 1 7.86 -17.12 -31.12
N LYS A 2 7.67 -17.86 -30.01
CA LYS A 2 6.66 -17.53 -29.00
C LYS A 2 7.11 -16.26 -28.29
N LYS A 3 6.38 -15.14 -28.48
CA LYS A 3 6.63 -13.90 -27.74
C LYS A 3 6.22 -14.14 -26.29
N ASN A 4 7.18 -14.44 -25.42
CA ASN A 4 6.97 -14.41 -23.97
C ASN A 4 6.65 -12.97 -23.58
N ARG A 5 5.36 -12.61 -23.57
CA ARG A 5 4.92 -11.34 -22.99
C ARG A 5 5.17 -11.44 -21.51
N THR A 6 6.34 -11.02 -21.05
CA THR A 6 6.60 -10.73 -19.64
C THR A 6 5.50 -9.77 -19.21
N LYS A 7 4.57 -10.27 -18.40
CA LYS A 7 3.44 -9.48 -17.91
C LYS A 7 4.07 -8.41 -17.01
N ILE A 8 4.19 -7.19 -17.50
CA ILE A 8 4.59 -6.05 -16.66
C ILE A 8 3.46 -5.85 -15.67
N VAL A 9 3.58 -6.47 -14.51
CA VAL A 9 2.55 -6.36 -13.49
C VAL A 9 2.81 -5.05 -12.76
N GLY A 10 1.91 -4.08 -12.93
CA GLY A 10 2.06 -2.75 -12.34
C GLY A 10 2.22 -2.83 -10.82
N CYS A 11 3.21 -2.12 -10.28
CA CYS A 11 3.47 -2.06 -8.85
C CYS A 11 2.86 -0.83 -8.16
N SER A 12 2.11 0.00 -8.88
CA SER A 12 1.47 1.21 -8.34
C SER A 12 0.54 0.90 -7.15
N TYR A 13 -0.15 -0.24 -7.19
CA TYR A 13 -0.99 -0.68 -6.07
C TYR A 13 -0.16 -1.03 -4.83
N VAL A 14 0.96 -1.72 -5.00
CA VAL A 14 1.84 -2.15 -3.90
C VAL A 14 2.43 -0.95 -3.18
N PHE A 15 2.91 0.05 -3.93
CA PHE A 15 3.38 1.32 -3.37
C PHE A 15 2.27 2.10 -2.66
N ARG A 16 1.04 2.10 -3.21
CA ARG A 16 -0.10 2.76 -2.58
C ARG A 16 -0.46 2.11 -1.24
N VAL A 17 -0.42 0.78 -1.18
CA VAL A 17 -0.65 0.03 0.06
C VAL A 17 0.41 0.40 1.10
N GLU A 18 1.68 0.40 0.72
CA GLU A 18 2.79 0.77 1.62
C GLU A 18 2.65 2.19 2.17
N ASP A 19 2.34 3.16 1.32
CA ASP A 19 2.22 4.57 1.74
C ASP A 19 1.01 4.79 2.68
N VAL A 20 -0.14 4.17 2.37
CA VAL A 20 -1.33 4.24 3.23
C VAL A 20 -1.08 3.60 4.59
N VAL A 21 -0.42 2.44 4.63
CA VAL A 21 -0.10 1.73 5.87
C VAL A 21 0.90 2.51 6.70
N ARG A 22 1.88 3.17 6.08
CA ARG A 22 2.83 4.04 6.77
C ARG A 22 2.13 5.21 7.46
N ILE A 23 1.28 5.94 6.74
CA ILE A 23 0.48 7.04 7.31
C ILE A 23 -0.40 6.53 8.44
N TYR A 24 -0.99 5.34 8.28
CA TYR A 24 -1.80 4.73 9.32
C TYR A 24 -1.00 4.42 10.59
N ASP A 25 0.16 3.78 10.49
CA ASP A 25 0.98 3.40 11.66
C ASP A 25 1.55 4.63 12.40
N GLU A 26 1.91 5.69 11.68
CA GLU A 26 2.34 6.96 12.26
C GLU A 26 1.24 7.59 13.14
N HIS A 27 0.00 7.62 12.65
CA HIS A 27 -1.11 8.29 13.33
C HIS A 27 -1.87 7.39 14.31
N ALA A 28 -1.82 6.06 14.15
CA ALA A 28 -2.40 5.11 15.09
C ALA A 28 -1.78 5.26 16.50
N LYS A 29 -0.47 5.55 16.56
CA LYS A 29 0.26 5.81 17.82
C LYS A 29 -0.17 7.09 18.54
N SER A 30 -0.83 8.01 17.83
CA SER A 30 -1.31 9.28 18.37
C SER A 30 -2.69 9.18 19.05
N GLY A 31 -3.32 8.00 19.05
CA GLY A 31 -4.64 7.80 19.67
C GLY A 31 -5.83 8.34 18.87
N LEU A 32 -5.64 8.64 17.58
CA LEU A 32 -6.70 9.09 16.69
C LEU A 32 -7.57 7.91 16.23
N SER A 33 -8.87 8.15 16.03
CA SER A 33 -9.76 7.13 15.47
C SER A 33 -9.42 6.85 14.00
N ASN A 34 -9.63 5.61 13.54
CA ASN A 34 -9.40 5.22 12.15
C ASN A 34 -10.11 6.15 11.14
N ARG A 35 -11.33 6.57 11.48
CA ARG A 35 -12.13 7.49 10.65
C ARG A 35 -11.51 8.90 10.58
N GLU A 36 -10.94 9.35 11.70
CA GLU A 36 -10.24 10.64 11.77
C GLU A 36 -8.95 10.60 10.95
N ILE A 37 -8.17 9.52 11.06
CA ILE A 37 -6.95 9.30 10.28
C ILE A 37 -7.27 9.29 8.79
N LEU A 38 -8.33 8.56 8.40
CA LEU A 38 -8.80 8.52 7.02
C LEU A 38 -9.16 9.92 6.51
N ARG A 39 -9.96 10.68 7.26
CA ARG A 39 -10.41 12.02 6.82
C ARG A 39 -9.29 13.05 6.76
N ARG A 40 -8.37 13.06 7.75
CA ARG A 40 -7.34 14.09 7.86
C ARG A 40 -6.13 13.84 6.95
N TYR A 41 -5.68 12.59 6.81
CA TYR A 41 -4.40 12.30 6.18
C TYR A 41 -4.53 11.54 4.85
N ILE A 42 -5.47 10.60 4.76
CA ILE A 42 -5.55 9.68 3.62
C ILE A 42 -6.50 10.21 2.53
N TRP A 43 -7.65 10.76 2.94
CA TRP A 43 -8.67 11.27 2.02
C TRP A 43 -8.18 12.41 1.14
N PRO A 44 -7.44 13.43 1.64
CA PRO A 44 -6.95 14.52 0.80
C PRO A 44 -5.98 14.05 -0.31
N LYS A 45 -5.29 12.94 -0.10
CA LYS A 45 -4.28 12.41 -1.03
C LYS A 45 -4.85 11.39 -2.02
N TYR A 46 -5.70 10.48 -1.56
CA TYR A 46 -6.15 9.34 -2.35
C TYR A 46 -7.65 9.32 -2.66
N HIS A 47 -8.46 10.16 -2.03
CA HIS A 47 -9.91 10.24 -2.23
C HIS A 47 -10.60 8.86 -2.12
N ILE A 48 -10.17 8.04 -1.16
CA ILE A 48 -10.72 6.69 -0.96
C ILE A 48 -11.84 6.70 0.09
N CYS A 49 -12.76 5.74 -0.05
CA CYS A 49 -13.77 5.47 0.96
C CYS A 49 -13.22 4.57 2.07
N GLU A 50 -13.94 4.55 3.20
CA GLU A 50 -13.56 3.77 4.38
C GLU A 50 -13.45 2.27 4.10
N LYS A 51 -14.36 1.72 3.27
CA LYS A 51 -14.29 0.32 2.86
C LYS A 51 -12.98 0.01 2.10
N THR A 52 -12.57 0.89 1.20
CA THR A 52 -11.32 0.74 0.46
C THR A 52 -10.11 0.88 1.36
N PHE A 53 -10.18 1.76 2.36
CA PHE A 53 -9.14 1.90 3.37
C PHE A 53 -8.91 0.59 4.15
N TYR A 54 -9.96 -0.02 4.69
CA TYR A 54 -9.82 -1.31 5.38
C TYR A 54 -9.39 -2.44 4.45
N ASN A 55 -9.85 -2.45 3.19
CA ASN A 55 -9.37 -3.42 2.21
C ASN A 55 -7.87 -3.29 1.95
N ILE A 56 -7.33 -2.06 1.91
CA ILE A 56 -5.90 -1.80 1.73
C ILE A 56 -5.10 -2.28 2.93
N ILE A 57 -5.57 -1.99 4.16
CA ILE A 57 -4.92 -2.49 5.39
C ILE A 57 -4.97 -4.01 5.46
N ASN A 58 -6.09 -4.63 5.08
CA ASN A 58 -6.15 -6.09 5.06
C ASN A 58 -5.23 -6.68 3.97
N ALA A 59 -5.14 -6.01 2.81
CA ALA A 59 -4.25 -6.41 1.74
C ALA A 59 -2.77 -6.28 2.12
N SER A 60 -2.39 -5.37 3.03
CA SER A 60 -1.00 -5.28 3.50
C SER A 60 -0.58 -6.48 4.35
N ALA A 61 -1.52 -7.22 4.93
CA ALA A 61 -1.26 -8.46 5.64
C ALA A 61 -1.22 -9.69 4.72
N ASP A 62 -1.55 -9.55 3.43
CA ASP A 62 -1.49 -10.67 2.47
C ASP A 62 -0.03 -11.03 2.15
N PRO A 63 0.40 -12.29 2.35
CA PRO A 63 1.75 -12.76 2.03
C PRO A 63 2.21 -12.42 0.60
N ARG A 64 1.28 -12.33 -0.36
CA ARG A 64 1.58 -11.97 -1.76
C ARG A 64 2.03 -10.52 -1.89
N ILE A 65 1.43 -9.62 -1.13
CA ILE A 65 1.78 -8.19 -1.14
C ILE A 65 3.08 -7.97 -0.38
N ILE A 66 3.25 -8.62 0.77
CA ILE A 66 4.48 -8.54 1.57
C ILE A 66 5.70 -8.99 0.75
N ARG A 67 5.65 -10.18 0.15
CA ARG A 67 6.73 -10.67 -0.72
C ARG A 67 7.08 -9.68 -1.83
N ARG A 68 6.06 -9.05 -2.40
CA ARG A 68 6.23 -8.12 -3.51
C ARG A 68 6.81 -6.77 -3.06
N GLN A 69 6.45 -6.30 -1.86
CA GLN A 69 7.09 -5.15 -1.23
C GLN A 69 8.57 -5.44 -0.96
N GLU A 70 8.91 -6.63 -0.46
CA GLU A 70 10.30 -7.05 -0.24
C GLU A 70 11.09 -7.14 -1.54
N GLU A 71 10.54 -7.80 -2.59
CA GLU A 71 11.15 -7.88 -3.91
C GLU A 71 11.45 -6.48 -4.49
N MET A 72 10.54 -5.52 -4.29
CA MET A 72 10.71 -4.14 -4.76
C MET A 72 11.73 -3.34 -3.94
N ARG A 73 11.76 -3.52 -2.61
CA ARG A 73 12.78 -2.92 -1.75
C ARG A 73 14.17 -3.44 -2.10
N ALA A 74 14.31 -4.75 -2.35
CA ALA A 74 15.56 -5.37 -2.77
C ALA A 74 16.05 -4.86 -4.13
N GLN A 75 15.14 -4.56 -5.07
CA GLN A 75 15.47 -3.92 -6.34
C GLN A 75 16.03 -2.49 -6.17
N LEU A 76 15.52 -1.73 -5.20
CA LEU A 76 15.97 -0.36 -4.94
C LEU A 76 17.35 -0.31 -4.26
N THR A 77 17.73 -1.34 -3.51
CA THR A 77 19.04 -1.43 -2.82
C THR A 77 20.20 -1.90 -3.70
N LEU A 78 19.93 -2.29 -4.94
CA LEU A 78 20.94 -2.77 -5.90
C LEU A 78 21.64 -1.63 -6.67
N PHE A 79 21.35 -0.38 -6.36
CA PHE A 79 21.96 0.83 -6.90
C PHE A 79 22.58 1.67 -5.79
#